data_AF-A0A329MXJ3-F1
#
_entry.id   AF-A0A329MXJ3-F1
#
_cell.length_a   1.000
_cell.length_b   1.000
_cell.length_c   1.000
_cell.angle_alpha   90.00
_cell.angle_beta   90.00
_cell.angle_gamma   90.00
#
_symmetry.space_group_name_H-M   'P 1'
#
loop_
_entity.id
_entity.type
_entity.pdbx_description
1 polymer ?
#
loop_
_entity_poly.entity_id
_entity_poly.type
_entity_poly.pdbx_seq_one_letter_code
_entity_poly.pdbx_strand_id
1 'polypeptide(L)' 'MKGYIQEHILVYVATHREMRGEGIGRSLVEKVMALAEGDLALHVDAGNPAVRLYEELGFENKYVEMRYSRKR' A
#
# COMPACT_ATOMS: atom_id res chain seq x y z
N MET A 1 17.99 -9.72 -9.18
CA MET A 1 16.74 -8.92 -9.25
C MET A 1 15.77 -9.24 -8.12
N LYS A 2 15.78 -10.45 -7.54
CA LYS A 2 15.24 -10.67 -6.17
C LYS A 2 15.86 -9.63 -5.23
N GLY A 3 15.03 -8.81 -4.58
CA GLY A 3 15.44 -7.78 -3.63
C GLY A 3 15.55 -6.35 -4.16
N TYR A 4 15.34 -6.08 -5.46
CA TYR A 4 15.27 -4.70 -5.98
C TYR A 4 13.82 -4.20 -6.13
N ILE A 5 12.93 -5.08 -6.59
CA ILE A 5 11.49 -4.84 -6.71
C ILE A 5 10.79 -6.07 -6.12
N GLN A 6 9.71 -5.82 -5.38
CA GLN A 6 8.94 -6.86 -4.72
C GLN A 6 8.15 -7.63 -5.77
N GLU A 7 7.89 -8.90 -5.51
CA GLU A 7 7.27 -9.80 -6.49
C GLU A 7 5.91 -9.28 -6.93
N HIS A 8 5.18 -8.64 -6.01
CA HIS A 8 3.89 -7.99 -6.27
C HIS A 8 3.89 -6.52 -5.85
N ILE A 9 3.22 -5.69 -6.66
CA ILE A 9 2.98 -4.28 -6.35
C ILE A 9 1.48 -4.02 -6.36
N LEU A 10 0.92 -3.63 -5.20
CA LEU A 10 -0.46 -3.16 -5.11
C LEU A 10 -0.54 -1.72 -5.61
N VAL A 11 -0.95 -1.55 -6.87
CA VAL A 11 -0.96 -0.23 -7.54
C VAL A 11 -2.11 0.65 -7.04
N TYR A 12 -3.32 0.08 -6.91
CA TYR A 12 -4.50 0.81 -6.47
C TYR A 12 -5.37 -0.04 -5.56
N VAL A 13 -5.82 0.59 -4.47
CA VAL A 13 -6.89 0.08 -3.61
C VAL A 13 -7.72 1.27 -3.16
N ALA A 14 -9.03 1.14 -3.26
CA ALA A 14 -9.96 2.17 -2.88
C ALA A 14 -11.28 1.56 -2.43
N THR A 15 -11.97 2.27 -1.56
CA THR A 15 -13.35 2.00 -1.16
C THR A 15 -14.16 3.27 -1.35
N HIS A 16 -15.48 3.12 -1.46
CA HIS A 16 -16.36 4.28 -1.49
C HIS A 16 -16.21 5.10 -0.21
N ARG A 17 -16.23 6.45 -0.32
CA ARG A 17 -15.97 7.35 0.82
C ARG A 17 -16.91 7.10 2.00
N GLU A 18 -18.16 6.76 1.72
CA GLU A 18 -19.19 6.50 2.74
C GLU A 18 -18.99 5.18 3.47
N MET A 19 -18.11 4.30 2.97
CA MET A 19 -17.83 2.99 3.56
C MET A 19 -16.49 2.97 4.34
N ARG A 20 -15.92 4.14 4.62
CA ARG A 20 -14.71 4.25 5.45
C ARG A 20 -15.04 3.94 6.90
N GLY A 21 -14.14 3.23 7.58
CA GLY A 21 -14.35 2.79 8.97
C GLY A 21 -15.05 1.44 9.10
N GLU A 22 -15.66 0.93 8.02
CA GLU A 22 -16.41 -0.34 8.00
C GLU A 22 -15.52 -1.59 7.80
N GLY A 23 -14.19 -1.45 7.88
CA GLY A 23 -13.26 -2.58 7.72
C GLY A 23 -13.09 -3.13 6.29
N ILE A 24 -13.79 -2.59 5.29
CA ILE A 24 -13.72 -3.08 3.89
C ILE A 24 -12.30 -2.99 3.32
N GLY A 25 -11.61 -1.87 3.53
CA GLY A 25 -10.23 -1.69 3.04
C GLY A 25 -9.27 -2.74 3.60
N ARG A 26 -9.40 -3.08 4.89
CA ARG A 26 -8.63 -4.14 5.53
C ARG A 26 -8.90 -5.49 4.87
N SER A 27 -10.17 -5.85 4.73
CA SER A 27 -10.57 -7.13 4.12
C SER A 27 -10.06 -7.28 2.69
N LEU A 28 -10.07 -6.21 1.89
CA LEU A 28 -9.51 -6.20 0.54
C LEU A 28 -8.01 -6.50 0.55
N VAL A 29 -7.24 -5.81 1.41
CA VAL A 29 -5.77 -5.99 1.47
C VAL A 29 -5.40 -7.37 2.02
N GLU A 30 -6.09 -7.85 3.07
CA GLU A 30 -5.88 -9.20 3.60
C GLU A 30 -6.18 -10.28 2.54
N LYS A 31 -7.23 -10.08 1.73
CA LYS A 31 -7.53 -10.99 0.62
C LYS A 31 -6.44 -10.98 -0.45
N VAL A 32 -5.87 -9.81 -0.76
CA VAL A 32 -4.73 -9.69 -1.68
C VAL A 32 -3.51 -10.43 -1.12
N MET A 33 -3.17 -10.22 0.16
CA MET A 33 -2.06 -10.90 0.83
C MET A 33 -2.23 -12.43 0.85
N ALA A 34 -3.46 -12.92 0.99
CA ALA A 34 -3.74 -14.35 0.95
C ALA A 34 -3.65 -14.98 -0.45
N LEU A 35 -3.80 -14.17 -1.52
CA LEU A 35 -3.78 -14.64 -2.90
C LEU A 35 -2.42 -14.42 -3.58
N ALA A 36 -1.66 -13.41 -3.16
CA ALA A 36 -0.35 -13.09 -3.69
C ALA A 36 0.71 -14.01 -3.07
N GLU A 37 1.33 -14.87 -3.89
CA GLU A 37 2.47 -15.67 -3.46
C GLU A 37 3.75 -14.82 -3.53
N GLY A 38 4.39 -14.56 -2.39
CA GLY A 38 5.62 -13.77 -2.30
C GLY A 38 5.40 -12.37 -1.70
N ASP A 39 6.44 -11.54 -1.76
CA ASP A 39 6.44 -10.22 -1.10
C ASP A 39 5.55 -9.21 -1.84
N LEU A 40 4.83 -8.38 -1.07
CA LEU A 40 3.95 -7.33 -1.55
C LEU A 40 4.49 -5.94 -1.19
N ALA A 41 4.49 -5.02 -2.15
CA ALA A 41 4.82 -3.61 -1.94
C ALA A 41 3.67 -2.69 -2.38
N LEU A 42 3.63 -1.48 -1.83
CA LEU A 42 2.73 -0.41 -2.24
C LEU A 42 3.39 0.95 -2.01
N HIS A 43 2.88 1.97 -2.69
CA HIS A 43 3.20 3.36 -2.39
C HIS A 43 2.00 4.06 -1.77
N VAL A 44 2.24 4.78 -0.70
CA VAL A 44 1.22 5.55 0.01
C VAL A 44 1.81 6.90 0.43
N ASP A 45 1.03 7.96 0.25
CA ASP A 45 1.38 9.28 0.74
C ASP A 45 1.36 9.30 2.28
N ALA A 46 2.34 9.94 2.91
CA ALA A 46 2.47 9.97 4.37
C ALA A 46 1.26 10.61 5.08
N GLY A 47 0.52 11.49 4.41
CA GLY A 47 -0.71 12.10 4.93
C GLY A 47 -1.97 11.25 4.71
N ASN A 48 -1.86 10.08 4.07
CA ASN A 48 -3.00 9.24 3.77
C ASN A 48 -3.47 8.49 5.05
N PRO A 49 -4.77 8.55 5.41
CA PRO A 49 -5.28 7.84 6.60
C PRO A 49 -5.10 6.31 6.54
N ALA A 50 -4.89 5.74 5.34
CA ALA A 50 -4.65 4.31 5.17
C ALA A 50 -3.25 3.86 5.61
N VAL A 51 -2.29 4.77 5.89
CA VAL A 51 -0.95 4.40 6.38
C VAL A 51 -1.03 3.50 7.60
N ARG A 52 -1.87 3.87 8.57
CA ARG A 52 -2.09 3.07 9.79
C ARG A 52 -2.61 1.67 9.50
N LEU A 53 -3.49 1.52 8.51
CA LEU A 53 -3.99 0.20 8.10
C LEU A 53 -2.83 -0.68 7.61
N TYR A 54 -1.94 -0.14 6.78
CA TYR A 54 -0.81 -0.90 6.25
C TYR A 54 0.19 -1.27 7.34
N GLU A 55 0.49 -0.36 8.27
CA GLU A 55 1.34 -0.64 9.44
C GLU A 55 0.74 -1.76 10.31
N GLU A 56 -0.58 -1.71 10.60
CA GLU A 56 -1.29 -2.75 11.35
C GLU A 56 -1.31 -4.11 10.62
N LEU A 57 -1.15 -4.12 9.29
CA LEU A 57 -1.06 -5.33 8.46
C LEU A 57 0.39 -5.81 8.28
N GLY A 58 1.37 -5.14 8.89
CA GLY A 58 2.77 -5.55 8.88
C GLY A 58 3.59 -5.01 7.70
N PHE A 59 3.09 -4.03 6.96
CA PHE A 59 3.92 -3.30 5.99
C PHE A 59 4.94 -2.42 6.71
N GLU A 60 6.16 -2.38 6.19
CA GLU A 60 7.24 -1.54 6.70
C GLU A 60 7.51 -0.36 5.76
N ASN A 61 7.73 0.82 6.34
CA ASN A 61 8.23 1.96 5.59
C ASN A 61 9.75 1.87 5.40
N LYS A 62 10.19 1.32 4.26
CA LYS A 62 11.62 1.09 3.97
C LYS A 62 12.35 2.33 3.43
N TYR A 63 11.68 3.18 2.65
CA TYR A 63 12.33 4.29 1.95
C TYR A 63 11.40 5.50 1.82
N VAL A 64 11.99 6.70 1.90
CA VAL A 64 11.31 7.95 1.58
C VAL A 64 11.31 8.16 0.06
N GLU A 65 10.14 8.41 -0.53
CA GLU A 65 10.04 8.77 -1.94
C GLU A 65 10.53 10.21 -2.16
N MET A 66 11.57 10.38 -2.98
CA MET A 66 12.14 11.68 -3.35
C MET A 66 11.75 12.02 -4.79
N ARG A 67 11.03 13.13 -5.01
CA ARG A 67 10.58 13.56 -6.35
C ARG A 67 11.26 14.86 -6.79
N TYR A 68 11.84 14.87 -7.98
CA TYR A 68 12.32 16.09 -8.63
C TYR A 68 11.32 16.53 -9.71
N SER A 69 10.71 17.70 -9.53
CA SER A 69 9.84 18.30 -10.53
C SER A 69 10.61 19.35 -11.34
N ARG A 70 10.76 19.11 -12.65
CA ARG A 70 11.26 20.14 -13.57
C ARG A 70 10.19 21.22 -13.69
N LYS A 71 10.46 22.41 -13.15
CA LYS A 71 9.65 23.60 -13.44
C LYS A 71 9.71 23.83 -14.96
N ARG A 72 8.55 23.77 -15.62
CA ARG A 72 8.38 24.30 -16.96
C ARG A 72 8.13 25.80 -16.88
#